data_AF-A0A800ARH0-F1
#
_entry.id   AF-A0A800ARH0-F1
#
_cell.length_a   1.000
_cell.length_b   1.000
_cell.length_c   1.000
_cell.angle_alpha   90.00
_cell.angle_beta   90.00
_cell.angle_gamma   90.00
#
_symmetry.space_group_name_H-M   'P 1'
#
loop_
_entity.id
_entity.type
_entity.pdbx_description
1 polymer ?
#
loop_
_entity_poly.entity_id
_entity_poly.type
_entity_poly.pdbx_seq_one_letter_code
_entity_poly.pdbx_strand_id
1 'polypeptide(L)' 'MKLGIIAGNRFFPSILARDIKGKFKNNIYLVAICFKRETFPCIRKYVDKDYWI' A
#
# COMPACT_ATOMS: atom_id res chain seq x y z
N MET A 1 -10.79 10.12 3.15
CA MET A 1 -11.26 8.84 2.56
C MET A 1 -10.40 7.69 3.05
N LYS A 2 -10.93 6.47 3.19
CA LYS A 2 -10.15 5.26 3.52
C LYS A 2 -10.06 4.36 2.29
N LEU A 3 -8.87 3.86 1.98
CA LEU A 3 -8.65 2.95 0.85
C LEU A 3 -7.85 1.73 1.31
N GLY A 4 -8.35 0.54 0.97
CA GLY A 4 -7.67 -0.73 1.19
C GLY A 4 -7.00 -1.22 -0.09
N ILE A 5 -5.76 -1.69 0.02
CA ILE A 5 -5.02 -2.36 -1.05
C ILE A 5 -4.80 -3.82 -0.64
N ILE A 6 -5.21 -4.75 -1.50
CA ILE A 6 -4.78 -6.14 -1.42
C ILE A 6 -3.48 -6.24 -2.23
N ALA A 7 -2.35 -6.22 -1.52
CA ALA A 7 -1.04 -6.10 -2.11
C ALA A 7 -0.52 -7.47 -2.53
N GLY A 8 -0.77 -7.86 -3.77
CA GLY A 8 -0.20 -9.09 -4.35
C GLY A 8 1.30 -8.97 -4.66
N ASN A 9 1.73 -9.67 -5.70
CA ASN A 9 3.13 -9.80 -6.06
C ASN A 9 3.72 -8.56 -6.76
N ARG A 10 5.05 -8.42 -6.67
CA ARG A 10 5.89 -7.44 -7.38
C ARG A 10 5.68 -5.99 -6.91
N PHE A 11 6.08 -5.03 -7.75
CA PHE A 11 6.14 -3.62 -7.41
C PHE A 11 4.85 -2.84 -7.63
N PHE A 12 3.86 -3.41 -8.34
CA PHE A 12 2.62 -2.70 -8.66
C PHE A 12 1.90 -2.14 -7.41
N PRO A 13 1.70 -2.90 -6.32
CA PRO A 13 1.06 -2.37 -5.12
C PRO A 13 1.81 -1.18 -4.51
N SER A 14 3.14 -1.19 -4.58
CA SER A 14 3.98 -0.11 -4.05
C SER A 14 3.92 1.15 -4.91
N ILE A 15 3.92 1.00 -6.24
CA ILE A 15 3.76 2.11 -7.18
C ILE A 15 2.37 2.73 -7.03
N LEU A 16 1.33 1.90 -6.97
CA LEU A 16 -0.04 2.34 -6.78
C LEU A 16 -0.22 3.10 -5.46
N ALA A 17 0.29 2.55 -4.34
CA ALA A 17 0.22 3.21 -3.05
C ALA A 17 0.92 4.59 -3.06
N ARG A 18 2.09 4.67 -3.69
CA ARG A 18 2.84 5.93 -3.83
C ARG A 18 2.06 6.97 -4.63
N ASP A 19 1.52 6.58 -5.78
CA ASP A 19 0.81 7.52 -6.66
C ASP A 19 -0.50 8.01 -6.02
N ILE A 20 -1.20 7.13 -5.30
CA ILE A 20 -2.39 7.51 -4.53
C ILE A 20 -2.03 8.47 -3.39
N LYS A 21 -0.98 8.19 -2.61
CA LYS A 21 -0.50 9.14 -1.60
C LYS A 21 -0.07 10.47 -2.21
N GLY A 22 0.56 10.47 -3.38
CA GLY A 22 0.92 11.70 -4.09
C GLY A 22 -0.32 12.52 -4.50
N LYS A 23 -1.35 11.86 -5.03
CA LYS A 23 -2.57 12.51 -5.53
C LYS A 23 -3.47 13.03 -4.43
N PHE A 24 -3.54 12.32 -3.30
CA PHE A 24 -4.47 12.64 -2.21
C PHE A 24 -3.78 13.15 -0.94
N LYS A 25 -2.45 13.28 -0.92
CA LYS A 25 -1.57 13.76 0.17
C LYS A 25 -2.07 13.45 1.58
N ASN A 26 -2.90 14.34 2.13
CA ASN A 26 -3.36 14.29 3.53
C ASN A 26 -4.84 13.90 3.69
N ASN A 27 -5.56 13.68 2.60
CA ASN A 27 -7.00 13.40 2.61
C ASN A 27 -7.33 11.90 2.40
N ILE A 28 -6.30 11.04 2.45
CA ILE A 28 -6.44 9.60 2.31
C ILE A 28 -5.68 8.84 3.40
N TYR A 29 -6.37 7.85 3.96
CA TYR A 29 -5.80 6.84 4.84
C TYR A 29 -5.72 5.52 4.08
N LEU A 30 -4.51 5.04 3.85
CA LEU A 30 -4.18 3.89 3.02
C LEU A 30 -3.80 2.70 3.90
N VAL A 31 -4.50 1.59 3.73
CA VAL A 31 -4.24 0.33 4.43
C VAL A 31 -3.86 -0.73 3.41
N ALA A 32 -2.76 -1.43 3.61
CA ALA A 32 -2.37 -2.58 2.81
C ALA A 32 -2.57 -3.89 3.57
N ILE A 33 -3.11 -4.90 2.87
CA ILE A 33 -3.05 -6.30 3.26
C ILE A 33 -1.97 -6.94 2.37
N CYS A 34 -0.89 -7.37 2.99
CA CYS A 34 0.30 -7.92 2.38
C CYS A 34 0.36 -9.44 2.60
N PHE A 35 0.81 -10.18 1.61
CA PHE A 35 1.06 -11.62 1.69
C PHE A 35 2.56 -11.88 1.87
N LYS A 36 2.91 -12.69 2.88
CA LYS A 36 4.30 -13.09 3.10
C LYS A 36 4.86 -13.76 1.85
N ARG A 37 6.09 -13.37 1.46
CA ARG A 37 6.82 -13.86 0.27
C ARG A 37 6.30 -13.41 -1.09
N GLU A 38 5.14 -12.76 -1.17
CA GLU A 38 4.67 -12.17 -2.43
C GLU A 38 4.81 -10.64 -2.44
N THR A 39 4.35 -9.99 -1.37
CA THR A 39 4.35 -8.53 -1.32
C THR A 39 5.74 -7.99 -1.07
N PHE A 40 6.15 -7.03 -1.90
CA PHE A 40 7.42 -6.38 -1.71
C PHE A 40 7.39 -5.47 -0.45
N PRO A 41 8.31 -5.61 0.52
CA PRO A 41 8.25 -4.89 1.80
C PRO A 41 8.39 -3.37 1.71
N CYS A 42 8.71 -2.80 0.54
CA CYS A 42 8.81 -1.36 0.38
C CYS A 42 7.46 -0.64 0.42
N ILE A 43 6.33 -1.37 0.29
CA ILE A 43 4.98 -0.79 0.36
C ILE A 43 4.72 -0.03 1.67
N ARG A 44 5.34 -0.44 2.78
CA ARG A 44 5.25 0.21 4.10
C ARG A 44 5.66 1.69 4.09
N LYS A 45 6.43 2.13 3.09
CA LYS A 45 6.82 3.54 2.93
C LYS A 45 5.70 4.41 2.36
N TYR A 46 4.67 3.80 1.77
CA TYR A 46 3.65 4.48 0.98
C TYR A 46 2.23 4.28 1.53
N VAL A 47 2.06 3.51 2.60
CA VAL A 47 0.78 3.25 3.26
C VAL A 47 0.83 3.70 4.71
N ASP A 48 -0.32 4.05 5.28
CA ASP A 48 -0.42 4.46 6.69
C ASP A 48 -0.45 3.25 7.62
N LYS A 49 -0.91 2.09 7.12
CA LYS A 49 -0.93 0.84 7.87
C LYS A 49 -0.76 -0.36 6.95
N ASP A 50 -0.03 -1.37 7.40
CA ASP A 50 0.15 -2.64 6.72
C ASP A 50 -0.15 -3.83 7.65
N TYR A 51 -0.80 -4.85 7.10
CA TYR A 51 -1.06 -6.13 7.75
C TYR A 51 -0.45 -7.24 6.92
N TRP A 52 0.29 -8.15 7.55
CA TRP A 52 0.98 -9.25 6.87
C TRP A 52 0.34 -10.58 7.21
N ILE A 53 -0.18 -11.26 6.19
CA ILE A 53 -0.80 -12.59 6.27
C ILE A 53 0.21 -13.62 5.74
#